data_AF-A0A8J2E0J1-F1
#
_entry.id   AF-A0A8J2E0J1-F1
#
_cell.length_a   1.000
_cell.length_b   1.000
_cell.length_c   1.000
_cell.angle_alpha   90.00
_cell.angle_beta   90.00
_cell.angle_gamma   90.00
#
_symmetry.space_group_name_H-M   'P 1'
#
loop_
_entity.id
_entity.type
_entity.pdbx_description
1 polymer ?
#
loop_
_entity_poly.entity_id
_entity_poly.type
_entity_poly.pdbx_seq_one_letter_code
_entity_poly.pdbx_strand_id
1 'polypeptide(L)'
;MHMNAVTIDPLSKNCTLEGTGGSGKVYQFDAAFGSESSTEKVYEDVGSVIVEAVLEGYNGTVFAYGQTGCGKSHTMHGFIERTLEHIFEATSTASSDT
;
A
#
# COMPACT_ATOMS: atom_id res chain seq x y z
N MET A 1 -2.07 26.25 -14.74
CA MET A 1 -1.81 25.84 -13.35
C MET A 1 -2.56 24.54 -13.10
N HIS A 2 -1.87 23.44 -12.79
CA HIS A 2 -2.54 22.23 -12.30
C HIS A 2 -2.90 22.47 -10.83
N MET A 3 -4.18 22.64 -10.51
CA MET A 3 -4.64 22.56 -9.12
C MET A 3 -4.59 21.09 -8.71
N ASN A 4 -3.76 20.77 -7.72
CA ASN A 4 -3.82 19.46 -7.08
C ASN A 4 -5.01 19.48 -6.11
N ALA A 5 -6.04 18.70 -6.38
CA ALA A 5 -7.24 18.65 -5.56
C ALA A 5 -7.05 17.81 -4.28
N VAL A 6 -5.93 17.09 -4.17
CA VAL A 6 -5.65 16.18 -3.05
C VAL A 6 -4.25 16.47 -2.50
N THR A 7 -4.16 16.71 -1.20
CA THR A 7 -2.90 16.84 -0.46
C THR A 7 -2.76 15.65 0.49
N ILE A 8 -1.61 14.97 0.48
CA ILE A 8 -1.32 13.85 1.36
C ILE A 8 -0.27 14.27 2.39
N ASP A 9 -0.53 14.02 3.66
CA ASP A 9 0.46 14.07 4.73
C ASP A 9 0.68 12.65 5.27
N PRO A 10 1.76 11.96 4.85
CA PRO A 10 2.06 10.60 5.27
C PRO A 10 2.32 10.47 6.78
N LEU A 11 2.87 11.52 7.42
CA LEU A 11 3.24 11.46 8.84
C LEU A 11 2.01 11.48 9.74
N SER A 12 1.04 12.35 9.41
CA SER A 12 -0.24 12.40 10.12
C SER A 12 -1.26 11.39 9.58
N LYS A 13 -0.92 10.66 8.50
CA LYS A 13 -1.76 9.69 7.81
C LYS A 13 -3.05 10.30 7.27
N ASN A 14 -2.97 11.57 6.88
CA ASN A 14 -4.11 12.37 6.46
C ASN A 14 -4.10 12.57 4.93
N CYS A 15 -5.30 12.50 4.36
CA CYS A 15 -5.59 12.88 2.99
C CYS A 15 -6.60 14.04 3.01
N THR A 16 -6.19 15.19 2.50
CA THR A 16 -7.02 16.39 2.41
C THR A 16 -7.53 16.53 0.98
N LEU A 17 -8.85 16.46 0.82
CA LEU A 17 -9.53 16.81 -0.41
C LEU A 17 -9.88 18.30 -0.38
N GLU A 18 -9.29 19.07 -1.28
CA GLU A 18 -9.52 20.50 -1.40
C GLU A 18 -10.94 20.79 -1.92
N GLY A 19 -11.70 21.59 -1.17
CA GLY A 19 -13.03 22.05 -1.55
C GLY A 19 -12.97 23.43 -2.20
N THR A 20 -13.94 23.75 -3.06
CA THR A 20 -14.08 25.12 -3.57
C THR A 20 -14.45 26.06 -2.42
N GLY A 21 -13.74 27.20 -2.31
CA GLY A 21 -14.02 28.21 -1.28
C GLY A 21 -13.46 27.92 0.12
N GLY A 22 -12.43 27.08 0.25
CA GLY A 22 -11.72 26.86 1.53
C GLY A 22 -12.36 25.84 2.47
N SER A 23 -13.30 25.02 1.99
CA SER A 23 -13.99 23.98 2.76
C SER A 23 -13.49 22.57 2.46
N GLY A 24 -12.17 22.36 2.60
CA GLY A 24 -11.55 21.05 2.41
C GLY A 24 -12.02 20.01 3.43
N LYS A 25 -12.01 18.73 3.04
CA LYS A 25 -12.30 17.60 3.93
C LYS A 25 -11.02 16.81 4.20
N VAL A 26 -10.77 16.50 5.47
CA VAL A 26 -9.64 15.67 5.89
C VAL A 26 -10.15 14.26 6.21
N TYR A 27 -9.46 13.26 5.68
CA TYR A 27 -9.68 11.84 5.92
C TYR A 27 -8.41 11.23 6.50
N GLN A 28 -8.56 10.44 7.57
CA GLN A 28 -7.44 9.76 8.21
C GLN A 28 -7.51 8.26 7.94
N PHE A 29 -6.35 7.65 7.68
CA PHE A 29 -6.21 6.23 7.35
C PHE A 29 -5.13 5.57 8.21
N ASP A 30 -4.97 4.25 8.10
CA ASP A 30 -3.88 3.52 8.76
C ASP A 30 -2.51 3.86 8.16
N ALA A 31 -2.48 4.18 6.86
CA ALA A 31 -1.34 4.72 6.13
C ALA A 31 -1.84 5.58 4.95
N ALA A 32 -1.07 6.61 4.58
CA ALA A 32 -1.36 7.48 3.45
C ALA A 32 -0.10 7.67 2.59
N PHE A 33 -0.21 7.37 1.30
CA PHE A 33 0.91 7.38 0.36
C PHE A 33 0.71 8.48 -0.69
N GLY A 34 1.71 9.35 -0.82
CA GLY A 34 1.71 10.45 -1.81
C GLY A 34 2.14 9.96 -3.20
N SER A 35 2.12 10.87 -4.19
CA SER A 35 2.51 10.57 -5.59
C SER A 35 3.94 10.04 -5.73
N GLU A 36 4.83 10.42 -4.82
CA GLU A 36 6.23 10.00 -4.82
C GLU A 36 6.46 8.63 -4.16
N SER A 37 5.41 8.00 -3.61
CA SER A 37 5.52 6.70 -2.98
C SER A 37 5.61 5.60 -4.05
N SER A 38 6.63 4.75 -3.95
CA SER A 38 6.77 3.58 -4.82
C SER A 38 5.80 2.47 -4.41
N THR A 39 5.43 1.60 -5.36
CA THR A 39 4.70 0.36 -5.05
C THR A 39 5.45 -0.47 -4.02
N GLU A 40 6.79 -0.43 -4.07
CA GLU A 40 7.66 -1.07 -3.10
C GLU A 40 7.37 -0.65 -1.67
N LYS A 41 7.38 0.67 -1.42
CA LYS A 41 7.14 1.21 -0.09
C LYS A 41 5.76 0.82 0.44
N VAL A 42 4.77 0.79 -0.44
CA VAL A 42 3.40 0.38 -0.08
C VAL A 42 3.37 -1.10 0.28
N TYR A 43 4.13 -1.96 -0.42
CA TYR A 43 4.26 -3.37 -0.07
C TYR A 43 4.98 -3.56 1.28
N GLU A 44 6.10 -2.88 1.49
CA GLU A 44 6.85 -2.95 2.76
C GLU A 44 5.98 -2.55 3.97
N ASP A 45 5.14 -1.52 3.83
CA ASP A 45 4.32 -1.01 4.93
C ASP A 45 3.01 -1.77 5.16
N VAL A 46 2.46 -2.41 4.13
CA VAL A 46 1.13 -3.04 4.17
C VAL A 46 1.17 -4.51 3.80
N GLY A 47 1.83 -4.86 2.69
CA GLY A 47 1.87 -6.22 2.16
C GLY A 47 2.70 -7.19 2.99
N SER A 48 3.88 -6.77 3.45
CA SER A 48 4.82 -7.58 4.23
C SER A 48 4.15 -8.24 5.45
N VAL A 49 3.43 -7.45 6.23
CA VAL A 49 2.71 -7.88 7.45
C VAL A 49 1.64 -8.93 7.13
N ILE A 50 0.98 -8.82 5.98
CA ILE A 50 -0.03 -9.80 5.55
C ILE A 50 0.66 -11.12 5.16
N VAL A 51 1.81 -11.06 4.49
CA VAL A 51 2.57 -12.25 4.11
C VAL A 51 3.15 -12.96 5.33
N GLU A 52 3.66 -12.22 6.31
CA GLU A 52 4.11 -12.78 7.60
C GLU A 52 2.98 -13.55 8.29
N ALA A 53 1.78 -12.97 8.38
CA ALA A 53 0.62 -13.68 8.93
C ALA A 53 0.26 -14.93 8.10
N VAL A 54 0.39 -14.89 6.78
CA VAL A 54 0.16 -16.07 5.92
C VAL A 54 1.19 -17.17 6.20
N LEU A 55 2.45 -16.81 6.42
CA LEU A 55 3.51 -17.77 6.78
C LEU A 55 3.28 -18.39 8.17
N GLU A 56 2.58 -17.69 9.07
CA GLU A 56 2.11 -18.23 10.36
C GLU A 56 0.85 -19.10 10.24
N GLY A 57 0.30 -19.26 9.03
CA GLY A 57 -0.86 -20.12 8.76
C GLY A 57 -2.22 -19.40 8.77
N TYR A 58 -2.24 -18.07 8.73
CA TYR A 58 -3.48 -17.31 8.57
C TYR A 58 -3.86 -17.11 7.09
N ASN A 59 -5.14 -16.81 6.84
CA ASN A 59 -5.60 -16.39 5.51
C ASN A 59 -5.48 -14.87 5.35
N GLY A 60 -4.60 -14.40 4.47
CA GLY A 60 -4.45 -12.99 4.11
C GLY A 60 -5.21 -12.63 2.83
N THR A 61 -5.73 -11.40 2.73
CA THR A 61 -6.34 -10.90 1.48
C THR A 61 -6.05 -9.41 1.31
N VAL A 62 -5.60 -9.03 0.11
CA VAL A 62 -5.34 -7.65 -0.28
C VAL A 62 -6.23 -7.28 -1.46
N PHE A 63 -6.91 -6.13 -1.36
CA PHE A 63 -7.76 -5.59 -2.42
C PHE A 63 -7.31 -4.19 -2.82
N ALA A 64 -7.31 -3.92 -4.13
CA ALA A 64 -7.13 -2.57 -4.67
C ALA A 64 -8.47 -2.01 -5.12
N TYR A 65 -8.84 -0.83 -4.63
CA TYR A 65 -10.11 -0.17 -4.94
C TYR A 65 -9.89 1.28 -5.41
N GLY A 66 -10.75 1.75 -6.33
CA GLY A 66 -10.70 3.10 -6.89
C GLY A 66 -11.17 3.17 -8.35
N GLN A 67 -11.28 4.37 -8.89
CA GLN A 67 -11.75 4.59 -10.26
C GLN A 67 -10.81 4.00 -11.34
N THR A 68 -11.29 3.82 -12.57
CA THR A 68 -10.43 3.42 -13.69
C THR A 68 -9.31 4.44 -13.91
N GLY A 69 -8.08 3.96 -14.13
CA GLY A 69 -6.89 4.82 -14.28
C GLY A 69 -6.20 5.24 -12.98
N CYS A 70 -6.71 4.88 -11.79
CA CYS A 70 -6.11 5.28 -10.50
C CYS A 70 -4.96 4.37 -10.02
N GLY A 71 -4.46 3.46 -10.85
CA GLY A 71 -3.30 2.63 -10.49
C GLY A 71 -3.59 1.28 -9.83
N LYS A 72 -4.84 0.83 -9.65
CA LYS A 72 -5.17 -0.48 -9.03
C LYS A 72 -4.33 -1.65 -9.55
N SER A 73 -4.33 -1.85 -10.88
CA SER A 73 -3.59 -2.95 -11.52
C SER A 73 -2.07 -2.78 -11.40
N HIS A 74 -1.58 -1.54 -11.44
CA HIS A 74 -0.17 -1.23 -11.28
C HIS A 74 0.32 -1.60 -9.87
N THR A 75 -0.40 -1.18 -8.83
CA THR A 75 -0.08 -1.53 -7.45
C THR A 75 -0.18 -3.04 -7.23
N MET A 76 -1.27 -3.69 -7.68
CA MET A 76 -1.46 -5.13 -7.46
C MET A 76 -0.42 -5.98 -8.19
N HIS A 77 0.03 -5.58 -9.38
CA HIS A 77 1.08 -6.29 -10.10
C HIS A 77 2.39 -6.31 -9.29
N GLY A 78 2.85 -5.16 -8.80
CA GLY A 78 4.05 -5.11 -7.96
C GLY A 78 3.88 -5.84 -6.63
N PHE A 79 2.68 -5.82 -6.03
CA PHE A 79 2.37 -6.62 -4.83
C PHE A 79 2.51 -8.11 -5.08
N ILE A 80 2.02 -8.62 -6.21
CA ILE A 80 2.11 -10.05 -6.55
C ILE A 80 3.58 -10.47 -6.70
N GLU A 81 4.39 -9.69 -7.42
CA GLU A 81 5.81 -9.97 -7.60
C GLU A 81 6.54 -10.03 -6.26
N ARG A 82 6.35 -9.02 -5.40
CA ARG A 82 7.02 -8.96 -4.10
C ARG A 82 6.53 -10.00 -3.10
N THR A 83 5.24 -10.35 -3.14
CA THR A 83 4.68 -11.43 -2.32
C THR A 83 5.33 -12.76 -2.65
N LEU A 84 5.51 -13.06 -3.94
CA LEU A 84 6.15 -14.30 -4.38
C LEU A 84 7.60 -14.35 -3.88
N GLU A 85 8.38 -13.30 -4.11
CA GLU A 85 9.75 -13.19 -3.64
C GLU A 85 9.86 -13.43 -2.12
N HIS A 86 9.04 -12.74 -1.34
CA HIS A 86 9.04 -12.85 0.12
C HIS A 86 8.73 -14.28 0.61
N ILE A 87 7.73 -14.94 0.03
CA ILE A 87 7.39 -16.33 0.41
C ILE A 87 8.52 -17.30 0.05
N PHE A 88 9.12 -17.16 -1.13
CA PHE A 88 10.23 -18.03 -1.55
C PHE A 88 11.49 -17.83 -0.69
N GLU A 89 11.80 -16.59 -0.33
CA GLU A 89 12.90 -16.28 0.57
C GLU A 89 12.66 -16.88 1.96
N ALA A 90 11.49 -16.65 2.56
CA ALA A 90 11.14 -17.16 3.88
C ALA A 90 11.13 -18.70 3.95
N THR A 91 10.69 -19.37 2.90
CA THR A 91 10.70 -20.85 2.84
C THR A 91 12.11 -21.42 2.63
N SER A 92 12.98 -20.69 1.92
CA SER A 92 14.38 -21.09 1.73
C SER A 92 15.18 -20.99 3.03
N THR A 93 14.98 -19.93 3.82
CA THR A 93 15.68 -19.73 5.11
C THR A 93 15.20 -20.71 6.20
N ALA A 94 13.91 -21.05 6.20
CA ALA A 94 13.35 -22.04 7.14
C ALA A 94 13.95 -23.45 6.98
N SER A 95 14.51 -23.77 5.80
CA SER A 95 15.10 -25.10 5.51
C SER A 95 16.53 -25.26 6.03
N SER A 96 17.19 -24.17 6.46
CA SER A 96 18.58 -24.18 6.93
C SER A 96 18.78 -24.41 8.43
N ASP A 97 17.71 -24.45 9.22
CA ASP A 97 17.76 -24.60 10.69
C ASP A 97 17.60 -26.05 11.19
N THR A 98 17.94 -27.06 10.36
CA THR A 98 18.01 -28.48 10.77
C THR A 98 19.36 -29.10 10.43
#